data_AF-A0A5K0WBW9-F1
#
_entry.id   AF-A0A5K0WBW9-F1
#
_cell.length_a   1.000
_cell.length_b   1.000
_cell.length_c   1.000
_cell.angle_alpha   90.00
_cell.angle_beta   90.00
_cell.angle_gamma   90.00
#
_symmetry.space_group_name_H-M   'P 1'
#
loop_
_entity.id
_entity.type
_entity.pdbx_description
1 polymer ?
#
loop_
_entity_poly.entity_id
_entity_poly.type
_entity_poly.pdbx_seq_one_letter_code
_entity_poly.pdbx_strand_id
1 'polypeptide(L)' 'EDGSISCGYSSFRGKRINMEDFYDVKISKIDGKTVCLFGIFD' A
#
# COMPACT_ATOMS: atom_id res chain seq x y z
N GLU A 1 13.57 -10.26 -16.01
CA GLU A 1 12.94 -9.24 -15.16
C GLU A 1 11.53 -9.72 -14.85
N ASP A 2 11.31 -10.24 -13.66
CA ASP A 2 10.15 -11.08 -13.32
C ASP A 2 8.84 -10.29 -13.08
N GLY A 3 8.80 -9.00 -13.48
CA GLY A 3 7.65 -8.12 -13.29
C GLY A 3 7.24 -7.95 -11.82
N SER A 4 8.13 -8.23 -10.87
CA SER A 4 7.89 -8.04 -9.45
C SER A 4 7.96 -6.56 -9.10
N ILE A 5 6.88 -6.07 -8.46
CA ILE A 5 6.79 -4.70 -7.96
C ILE A 5 7.11 -4.73 -6.48
N SER A 6 8.14 -3.98 -6.08
CA SER A 6 8.50 -3.78 -4.68
C SER A 6 8.04 -2.39 -4.25
N CYS A 7 7.30 -2.33 -3.14
CA CYS A 7 6.74 -1.09 -2.63
C CYS A 7 6.75 -1.11 -1.09
N GLY A 8 7.04 0.03 -0.49
CA GLY A 8 7.02 0.24 0.95
C GLY A 8 6.06 1.36 1.31
N TYR A 9 5.55 1.32 2.54
CA TYR A 9 4.69 2.35 3.11
C TYR A 9 5.31 2.87 4.41
N SER A 10 5.12 4.17 4.67
CA SER A 10 5.51 4.82 5.92
C SER A 10 4.45 5.85 6.28
N SER A 11 3.95 5.79 7.52
CA SER A 11 3.05 6.78 8.10
C SER A 11 3.69 7.42 9.32
N PHE A 12 3.24 8.63 9.66
CA PHE A 12 3.72 9.33 10.83
C PHE A 12 2.59 10.11 11.51
N ARG A 13 2.25 9.72 12.74
CA ARG A 13 1.21 10.35 13.58
C ARG A 13 1.42 11.85 13.80
N GLY A 14 2.67 12.31 13.81
CA GLY A 14 3.00 13.70 14.14
C GLY A 14 2.54 14.09 15.55
N LYS A 15 1.93 15.27 15.66
CA LYS A 15 1.45 15.87 16.92
C LYS A 15 0.04 15.41 17.31
N ARG A 16 -0.64 14.59 16.49
CA ARG A 16 -1.98 14.09 16.83
C ARG A 16 -1.90 13.16 18.04
N ILE A 17 -2.96 13.15 18.85
CA ILE A 17 -3.04 12.28 20.03
C ILE A 17 -3.05 10.80 19.62
N ASN A 18 -3.77 10.48 18.54
CA ASN A 18 -3.90 9.14 17.97
C ASN A 18 -3.52 9.16 16.48
N MET A 19 -3.17 7.97 15.96
CA MET A 19 -2.95 7.74 14.53
C MET A 19 -4.19 7.09 13.97
N GLU A 20 -4.86 7.79 13.05
CA GLU A 20 -6.12 7.38 12.44
C GLU A 20 -5.90 6.89 11.00
N ASP A 21 -4.74 7.22 10.41
CA ASP A 21 -4.35 6.77 9.08
C ASP A 21 -4.34 5.23 8.96
N PHE A 22 -5.08 4.71 7.98
CA PHE A 22 -5.06 3.32 7.55
C PHE A 22 -4.47 3.19 6.16
N TYR A 23 -3.90 2.02 5.87
CA TYR A 23 -3.40 1.69 4.55
C TYR A 23 -3.81 0.27 4.16
N ASP A 24 -4.03 0.04 2.88
CA ASP A 24 -4.22 -1.28 2.28
C ASP A 24 -3.28 -1.43 1.08
N VAL A 25 -2.55 -2.55 1.02
CA VAL A 25 -1.67 -2.89 -0.10
C VAL A 25 -2.04 -4.28 -0.56
N LYS A 26 -2.51 -4.38 -1.80
CA LYS A 26 -2.92 -5.65 -2.39
C LYS A 26 -2.21 -5.88 -3.71
N ILE A 27 -1.48 -6.98 -3.78
CA ILE A 27 -0.86 -7.48 -5.00
C ILE A 27 -1.70 -8.66 -5.48
N SER A 28 -2.09 -8.68 -6.75
CA SER A 28 -2.89 -9.76 -7.33
C SER A 28 -2.49 -10.01 -8.78
N LYS A 29 -2.63 -11.24 -9.23
CA LYS A 29 -2.38 -11.61 -10.62
C LYS A 29 -3.72 -11.77 -11.33
N ILE A 30 -4.02 -10.86 -12.27
CA ILE A 30 -5.27 -10.84 -13.04
C ILE A 30 -4.90 -11.05 -14.51
N ASP A 31 -5.48 -12.06 -15.15
CA ASP A 31 -5.20 -12.43 -16.55
C ASP A 31 -3.71 -12.58 -16.87
N GLY A 32 -2.95 -13.15 -15.94
CA GLY A 32 -1.50 -13.34 -16.07
C GLY A 32 -0.66 -12.08 -15.81
N LYS A 33 -1.28 -10.91 -15.63
CA LYS A 33 -0.62 -9.64 -15.33
C LYS A 33 -0.62 -9.39 -13.83
N THR A 34 0.51 -8.92 -13.30
CA THR A 34 0.60 -8.45 -11.91
C THR A 34 -0.06 -7.08 -11.81
N VAL A 35 -1.02 -6.94 -10.91
CA VAL A 35 -1.72 -5.70 -10.58
C VAL A 35 -1.49 -5.40 -9.10
N CYS A 36 -1.17 -4.14 -8.78
CA CYS A 36 -0.97 -3.68 -7.42
C CYS A 36 -1.94 -2.54 -7.10
N LEU A 37 -2.60 -2.64 -5.95
CA LEU A 37 -3.51 -1.63 -5.40
C LEU A 37 -2.90 -1.06 -4.11
N PHE A 38 -2.90 0.26 -4.02
CA PHE A 38 -2.46 1.02 -2.85
C PHE A 38 -3.62 1.92 -2.41
N GLY A 39 -4.19 1.64 -1.25
CA GLY A 39 -5.21 2.47 -0.60
C GLY A 39 -4.62 3.16 0.60
N ILE A 40 -4.79 4.48 0.70
CA ILE A 40 -4.42 5.29 1.87
C ILE A 40 -5.70 5.99 2.33
N PHE A 41 -5.98 5.91 3.63
CA PHE A 41 -7.18 6.43 4.25
C PHE A 41 -6.75 7.27 5.47
N ASP A 42 -7.27 8.50 5.59
CA ASP A 42 -7.13 9.37 6.79
C ASP A 42 -8.17 8.97 7.85
#